data_AF-A0A411ZUP0-F1
#
_entry.id   AF-A0A411ZUP0-F1
#
_cell.length_a   1.000
_cell.length_b   1.000
_cell.length_c   1.000
_cell.angle_alpha   90.00
_cell.angle_beta   90.00
_cell.angle_gamma   90.00
#
_symmetry.space_group_name_H-M   'P 1'
#
loop_
_entity.id
_entity.type
_entity.pdbx_description
1 polymer ?
#
loop_
_entity_poly.entity_id
_entity_poly.type
_entity_poly.pdbx_seq_one_letter_code
_entity_poly.pdbx_strand_id
1 'polypeptide(L)'
;MIISETVKINDKSYARTYSDAGFYIERNGVHYAEAIDPLGSGREYTETSILIETEPESTEDKLKKISAKTDKNSADIEYLAMMTDTNLEG
;
A
#
# COMPACT_ATOMS: atom_id res chain seq x y z
N MET A 1 12.21 7.31 2.45
CA MET A 1 12.71 6.74 3.71
C MET A 1 12.58 5.24 3.60
N ILE A 2 13.66 4.53 3.94
CA ILE A 2 13.61 3.08 4.05
C ILE A 2 12.80 2.65 5.28
N ILE A 3 11.83 1.77 5.08
CA ILE A 3 10.99 1.18 6.12
C ILE A 3 11.35 -0.29 6.25
N SER A 4 11.49 -0.76 7.49
CA SER A 4 11.57 -2.19 7.82
C SER A 4 10.47 -2.56 8.81
N GLU A 5 9.66 -3.54 8.47
CA GLU A 5 8.52 -4.00 9.27
C GLU A 5 8.47 -5.53 9.36
N THR A 6 7.75 -6.07 10.35
CA THR A 6 7.51 -7.52 10.44
C THR A 6 6.23 -7.87 9.68
N VAL A 7 6.32 -8.82 8.74
CA VAL A 7 5.16 -9.36 8.01
C VAL A 7 5.02 -10.86 8.22
N LYS A 8 3.80 -11.37 8.16
CA LYS A 8 3.49 -12.81 8.31
C LYS A 8 3.10 -13.40 6.96
N ILE A 9 3.83 -14.42 6.52
CA ILE A 9 3.62 -15.14 5.25
C ILE A 9 3.59 -16.64 5.56
N ASN A 10 2.49 -17.33 5.24
CA ASN A 10 2.30 -18.76 5.50
C ASN A 10 2.67 -19.17 6.94
N ASP A 11 2.08 -18.46 7.90
CA ASP A 11 2.32 -18.63 9.34
C ASP A 11 3.73 -18.36 9.88
N LYS A 12 4.65 -17.92 9.03
CA LYS A 12 6.01 -17.55 9.41
C LYS A 12 6.21 -16.04 9.34
N SER A 13 7.00 -15.51 10.27
CA SER A 13 7.31 -14.07 10.34
C SER A 13 8.61 -13.74 9.62
N TYR A 14 8.62 -12.61 8.92
CA TYR A 14 9.73 -12.12 8.09
C TYR A 14 9.94 -10.63 8.32
N ALA A 15 11.15 -10.14 8.07
CA ALA A 15 11.43 -8.72 7.93
C ALA A 15 11.16 -8.31 6.48
N ARG A 16 10.28 -7.33 6.28
CA ARG A 16 10.05 -6.69 4.98
C ARG A 16 10.69 -5.32 4.98
N THR A 17 11.54 -5.06 4.00
CA THR A 17 12.25 -3.78 3.85
C THR A 17 11.97 -3.19 2.47
N TYR A 18 11.60 -1.91 2.41
CA TYR A 18 11.26 -1.19 1.17
C TYR A 18 11.39 0.33 1.34
N SER A 19 11.37 1.08 0.23
CA SER A 19 11.28 2.54 0.24
C SER A 19 9.82 3.00 0.29
N ASP A 20 9.49 3.93 1.19
CA ASP A 20 8.16 4.56 1.21
C ASP A 20 7.94 5.60 0.09
N ALA A 21 9.02 6.00 -0.59
CA ALA A 21 9.01 7.02 -1.62
C ALA A 21 9.17 6.44 -3.03
N GLY A 22 9.13 5.10 -3.16
CA GLY A 22 9.18 4.42 -4.46
C GLY A 22 10.58 4.33 -5.08
N PHE A 23 11.64 4.39 -4.26
CA PHE A 23 13.01 4.13 -4.72
C PHE A 23 13.40 2.67 -4.53
N TYR A 24 14.36 2.19 -5.32
CA TYR A 24 14.99 0.90 -5.06
C TYR A 24 15.75 0.95 -3.72
N ILE A 25 15.82 -0.20 -3.05
CA ILE A 25 16.77 -0.46 -1.97
C ILE A 25 17.95 -1.28 -2.50
N GLU A 26 19.16 -1.00 -2.01
CA GLU A 26 20.37 -1.69 -2.44
C GLU A 26 20.95 -2.53 -1.30
N ARG A 27 21.46 -3.70 -1.65
CA ARG A 27 22.41 -4.45 -0.83
C ARG A 27 23.48 -5.09 -1.71
N ASN A 28 24.75 -4.86 -1.39
CA ASN A 28 25.90 -5.43 -2.08
C ASN A 28 25.87 -5.19 -3.61
N GLY A 29 25.48 -3.98 -4.04
CA GLY A 29 25.38 -3.62 -5.46
C GLY A 29 24.15 -4.16 -6.19
N VAL A 30 23.22 -4.83 -5.50
CA VAL A 30 21.98 -5.35 -6.10
C VAL A 30 20.79 -4.50 -5.65
N HIS A 31 20.00 -4.06 -6.62
CA HIS A 31 18.78 -3.27 -6.41
C HIS A 31 17.55 -4.16 -6.28
N TYR A 32 16.69 -3.84 -5.30
CA TYR A 32 15.43 -4.52 -5.03
C TYR A 32 14.32 -3.48 -4.85
N ALA A 33 13.13 -3.74 -5.38
CA ALA A 33 11.97 -2.90 -5.07
C ALA A 33 11.52 -3.11 -3.61
N GLU A 34 11.60 -4.36 -3.15
CA GLU A 34 11.39 -4.78 -1.77
C GLU A 34 12.25 -6.01 -1.45
N ALA A 35 12.52 -6.21 -0.16
CA ALA A 35 13.19 -7.39 0.36
C ALA A 35 12.33 -8.08 1.41
N ILE A 36 12.23 -9.41 1.33
CA ILE A 36 11.58 -10.26 2.33
C ILE A 36 12.63 -11.23 2.87
N ASP A 37 13.07 -10.97 4.09
CA ASP A 37 14.15 -11.71 4.73
C ASP A 37 13.66 -12.47 5.97
N PRO A 38 14.30 -13.59 6.34
CA PRO A 38 14.09 -14.18 7.66
C PRO A 38 14.36 -13.15 8.76
N LEU A 39 13.53 -13.17 9.81
CA LEU A 39 13.78 -12.36 11.00
C LEU A 39 15.16 -12.67 11.58
N GLY A 40 15.88 -11.62 11.99
CA GLY A 40 17.22 -11.75 12.57
C GLY A 40 18.33 -12.09 11.56
N SER A 41 18.08 -11.97 10.26
CA SER A 41 19.09 -12.23 9.23
C SER A 41 20.29 -11.27 9.23
N GLY A 42 20.19 -10.13 9.94
CA GLY A 42 21.24 -9.11 9.98
C GLY A 42 21.49 -8.41 8.64
N ARG A 43 20.56 -8.55 7.68
CA ARG A 43 20.66 -7.93 6.36
C ARG A 43 20.33 -6.45 6.47
N GLU A 44 21.24 -5.62 5.97
CA GLU A 44 21.09 -4.18 5.92
C GLU A 44 20.93 -3.72 4.47
N TYR A 45 20.15 -2.67 4.30
CA TYR A 45 19.81 -2.09 3.00
C TYR A 45 19.94 -0.58 3.08
N THR A 46 20.27 0.03 1.95
CA THR A 46 20.29 1.49 1.81
C THR A 46 19.27 1.89 0.75
N GLU A 47 18.49 2.94 1.01
CA GLU A 47 17.62 3.54 0.00
C GLU A 47 18.47 4.20 -1.08
N THR A 48 18.18 3.92 -2.34
CA THR A 48 18.86 4.54 -3.49
C THR A 48 18.14 5.81 -3.92
N SER A 49 18.74 6.54 -4.86
CA SER A 49 18.07 7.64 -5.57
C SER A 49 17.41 7.19 -6.89
N ILE A 50 17.34 5.87 -7.15
CA ILE A 50 16.81 5.31 -8.40
C ILE A 50 15.34 4.99 -8.17
N LEU A 51 14.46 5.63 -8.93
CA LEU A 51 13.02 5.35 -8.88
C LEU A 51 12.74 3.95 -9.42
N ILE A 52 11.81 3.24 -8.77
CA ILE A 52 11.29 1.98 -9.29
C ILE A 52 10.52 2.30 -10.56
N GLU A 53 10.95 1.73 -11.69
CA GLU A 53 10.20 1.79 -12.94
C GLU A 53 8.90 1.01 -12.75
N THR A 54 7.83 1.73 -12.47
CA THR A 54 6.47 1.19 -12.50
C THR A 54 5.91 1.44 -13.89
N GLU A 55 5.25 0.43 -14.46
CA GLU A 55 4.44 0.70 -15.66
C GLU A 55 3.47 1.84 -15.34
N PRO A 56 3.30 2.82 -16.25
CA PRO A 56 2.37 3.90 -16.02
C PRO A 56 1.00 3.30 -15.75
N GLU A 57 0.46 3.61 -14.59
CA GLU A 57 -0.87 3.16 -14.19
C GLU A 57 -1.86 3.51 -15.31
N SER A 58 -2.46 2.48 -15.91
CA SER A 58 -3.34 2.64 -17.05
C SER A 58 -4.52 3.55 -16.67
N THR A 59 -5.04 4.27 -17.66
CA THR A 59 -6.29 5.03 -17.51
C THR A 59 -7.41 4.12 -16.96
N GLU A 60 -7.43 2.83 -17.33
CA GLU A 60 -8.39 1.85 -16.80
C GLU A 60 -8.22 1.60 -15.29
N ASP A 61 -6.99 1.50 -14.79
CA ASP A 61 -6.75 1.25 -13.37
C ASP A 61 -7.11 2.48 -12.52
N LYS A 62 -6.87 3.68 -13.06
CA LYS A 62 -7.34 4.93 -12.46
C LYS A 62 -8.86 5.00 -12.43
N LEU A 63 -9.53 4.63 -13.53
CA LEU A 63 -11.00 4.61 -13.62
C LEU A 63 -11.62 3.63 -12.60
N LYS A 64 -11.06 2.42 -12.45
CA LYS A 64 -11.52 1.44 -11.44
C LYS A 64 -11.41 1.97 -10.01
N LYS A 65 -10.31 2.66 -9.69
CA LYS A 65 -10.12 3.27 -8.36
C LYS A 65 -11.10 4.42 -8.11
N ILE A 66 -11.41 5.21 -9.13
CA ILE A 66 -12.38 6.30 -9.04
C ILE A 66 -13.80 5.73 -8.88
N SER A 67 -14.19 4.74 -9.68
CA SER A 67 -15.54 4.15 -9.58
C SER A 67 -15.78 3.55 -8.20
N ALA A 68 -14.82 2.78 -7.67
CA ALA A 68 -14.95 2.19 -6.34
C ALA A 68 -15.10 3.24 -5.22
N LYS A 69 -14.45 4.40 -5.35
CA LYS A 69 -14.62 5.52 -4.40
C LYS A 69 -15.99 6.17 -4.54
N THR A 70 -16.47 6.36 -5.77
CA THR A 70 -17.81 6.92 -6.04
C THR A 70 -18.90 6.01 -5.48
N ASP A 71 -18.82 4.69 -5.72
CA ASP A 71 -19.79 3.71 -5.24
C ASP A 71 -19.88 3.68 -3.71
N LYS A 72 -18.72 3.77 -3.04
CA LYS A 72 -18.66 3.84 -1.59
C LYS A 72 -19.31 5.12 -1.07
N ASN A 73 -18.97 6.27 -1.66
CA ASN A 73 -19.52 7.56 -1.24
C ASN A 73 -21.04 7.64 -1.47
N SER A 74 -21.57 7.05 -2.56
CA SER A 74 -23.01 7.00 -2.79
C SER A 74 -23.72 6.16 -1.73
N ALA A 75 -23.17 4.99 -1.38
CA ALA A 75 -23.73 4.14 -0.33
C ALA A 75 -23.73 4.84 1.04
N ASP A 76 -22.63 5.56 1.36
CA ASP A 76 -22.53 6.33 2.60
C ASP A 76 -23.57 7.46 2.66
N ILE A 77 -23.86 8.13 1.53
CA ILE A 77 -24.89 9.18 1.44
C ILE A 77 -26.29 8.59 1.61
N GLU A 78 -26.60 7.47 0.95
CA GLU A 78 -27.90 6.80 1.08
C GLU A 78 -28.17 6.36 2.52
N TYR A 79 -27.15 5.81 3.19
CA TYR A 79 -27.25 5.43 4.60
C TYR A 79 -27.55 6.62 5.51
N LEU A 80 -26.86 7.75 5.29
CA LEU A 80 -27.12 8.98 6.05
C LEU A 80 -28.53 9.52 5.82
N ALA A 81 -29.03 9.49 4.57
CA ALA A 81 -30.38 9.93 4.24
C ALA A 81 -31.46 9.08 4.94
N MET A 82 -31.30 7.75 4.96
CA MET A 82 -32.23 6.86 5.68
C MET A 82 -32.26 7.13 7.20
N MET A 83 -31.11 7.47 7.77
CA MET A 83 -31.00 7.83 9.19
C MET A 83 -31.65 9.18 9.52
N THR A 84 -31.63 10.15 8.61
CA THR A 84 -32.26 11.45 8.85
C THR A 84 -33.79 11.40 8.71
N ASP A 85 -34.31 10.60 7.79
CA ASP A 85 -35.76 10.48 7.57
C ASP A 85 -36.47 9.77 8.72
N THR A 86 -35.77 8.91 9.46
CA THR A 86 -36.32 8.20 10.64
C THR A 86 -36.49 9.11 11.87
N ASN A 87 -35.83 10.28 11.90
CA ASN A 87 -35.85 11.20 13.05
C ASN A 87 -36.89 12.33 12.95
N LEU A 88 -37.80 12.29 11.95
CA LEU A 88 -38.79 13.35 11.72
C LEU A 88 -40.21 13.04 12.24
N GLU A 89 -40.46 11.84 12.79
CA GLU A 89 -41.72 11.52 13.49
C GLU A 89 -41.52 11.60 15.01
N GLY A 90 -41.61 12.82 15.56
CA GLY A 90 -41.59 13.12 16.99
C GLY A 90 -42.39 14.37 17.31
#